data_AF-A0A7J8YM21-F1
#
_entry.id   AF-A0A7J8YM21-F1
#
_cell.length_a   1.000
_cell.length_b   1.000
_cell.length_c   1.000
_cell.angle_alpha   90.00
_cell.angle_beta   90.00
_cell.angle_gamma   90.00
#
_symmetry.space_group_name_H-M   'P 1'
#
loop_
_entity.id
_entity.type
_entity.pdbx_description
1 polymer ?
#
loop_
_entity_poly.entity_id
_entity_poly.type
_entity_poly.pdbx_seq_one_letter_code
_entity_poly.pdbx_strand_id
1 'polypeptide(L)'
;MFYRRALHSQRKVDMSMKEFLLKIKSYCDNLASCGGAISAHENITAMLNGLSFEYEPIVSIILASQHAYTVQGVTAMLLDVEARQQVILAETPNSANLVSQQPAQPSTYTSVPTILTPGPHTTSLTQQPLLEKIPHTMDQ
;
A
#
# COMPACT_ATOMS: atom_id res chain seq x y z
N MET A 1 27.97 -13.86 -22.27
CA MET A 1 26.53 -13.90 -21.88
C MET A 1 26.27 -14.12 -20.37
N PHE A 2 27.27 -14.46 -19.53
CA PHE A 2 27.05 -14.74 -18.10
C PHE A 2 26.37 -13.58 -17.33
N TYR A 3 26.90 -12.36 -17.39
CA TYR A 3 26.37 -11.22 -16.62
C TYR A 3 24.93 -10.86 -16.99
N ARG A 4 24.57 -10.95 -18.28
CA ARG A 4 23.19 -10.73 -18.73
C ARG A 4 22.24 -11.78 -18.16
N ARG A 5 22.65 -13.06 -18.15
CA ARG A 5 21.86 -14.13 -17.50
C ARG A 5 21.75 -13.90 -15.99
N ALA A 6 22.84 -13.52 -15.34
CA ALA A 6 22.87 -13.25 -13.90
C ALA A 6 21.96 -12.07 -13.51
N LEU A 7 21.95 -11.00 -14.31
CA LEU A 7 21.08 -9.83 -14.18
C LEU A 7 19.59 -10.24 -14.18
N HIS A 8 19.13 -10.92 -15.24
CA HIS A 8 17.73 -11.32 -15.38
C HIS A 8 17.30 -12.43 -14.40
N SER A 9 18.27 -13.12 -13.78
CA SER A 9 18.01 -14.12 -12.73
C SER A 9 18.04 -13.52 -11.32
N GLN A 10 18.40 -12.24 -11.14
CA GLN A 10 18.38 -11.62 -9.82
C GLN A 10 16.95 -11.52 -9.28
N ARG A 11 16.87 -11.62 -7.97
CA ARG A 11 15.66 -11.46 -7.18
C ARG A 11 16.04 -10.71 -5.90
N LYS A 12 15.16 -9.84 -5.41
CA LYS A 12 15.30 -9.19 -4.10
C LYS A 12 15.19 -10.23 -2.98
N VAL A 13 14.09 -10.99 -2.88
CA VAL A 13 13.87 -11.97 -1.80
C VAL A 13 14.22 -11.40 -0.40
N ASP A 14 15.38 -11.74 0.17
CA ASP A 14 15.77 -11.41 1.54
C ASP A 14 16.73 -10.22 1.68
N MET A 15 17.17 -9.60 0.58
CA MET A 15 18.02 -8.40 0.64
C MET A 15 17.20 -7.13 0.76
N SER A 16 17.79 -6.09 1.36
CA SER A 16 17.25 -4.74 1.30
C SER A 16 17.18 -4.24 -0.15
N MET A 17 16.30 -3.29 -0.42
CA MET A 17 16.18 -2.65 -1.73
C MET A 17 17.51 -2.03 -2.15
N LYS A 18 18.24 -1.40 -1.23
CA LYS A 18 19.57 -0.83 -1.50
C LYS A 18 20.56 -1.89 -1.98
N GLU A 19 20.65 -3.03 -1.31
CA GLU A 19 21.54 -4.12 -1.68
C GLU A 19 21.17 -4.73 -3.03
N PHE A 20 19.87 -4.93 -3.27
CA PHE A 20 19.35 -5.40 -4.54
C PHE A 20 19.74 -4.50 -5.71
N LEU A 21 19.49 -3.19 -5.58
CA LEU A 21 19.81 -2.20 -6.60
C LEU A 21 21.32 -2.09 -6.85
N LEU A 22 22.14 -2.18 -5.80
CA LEU A 22 23.61 -2.20 -5.94
C LEU A 22 24.09 -3.42 -6.72
N LYS A 23 23.45 -4.58 -6.50
CA LYS A 23 23.78 -5.81 -7.21
C LYS A 23 23.38 -5.75 -8.69
N ILE A 24 22.20 -5.24 -8.99
CA ILE A 24 21.77 -4.96 -10.37
C ILE A 24 22.75 -4.00 -11.06
N LYS A 25 23.14 -2.91 -10.39
CA LYS A 25 24.11 -1.95 -10.91
C LYS A 25 25.45 -2.61 -11.22
N SER A 26 25.95 -3.46 -10.32
CA SER A 26 27.20 -4.20 -10.54
C SER A 26 27.16 -5.05 -11.82
N TYR A 27 26.05 -5.76 -12.09
CA TYR A 27 25.92 -6.49 -13.36
C TYR A 27 25.90 -5.58 -14.58
N CYS A 28 25.25 -4.41 -14.49
CA CYS A 28 25.23 -3.41 -15.55
C CYS A 28 26.63 -2.83 -15.82
N ASP A 29 27.38 -2.51 -14.78
CA ASP A 29 28.74 -1.99 -14.87
C ASP A 29 29.69 -3.03 -15.50
N ASN A 30 29.60 -4.31 -15.08
CA ASN A 30 30.35 -5.41 -15.68
C ASN A 30 30.00 -5.62 -17.16
N LEU A 31 28.72 -5.51 -17.50
CA LEU A 31 28.26 -5.57 -18.89
C LEU A 31 28.83 -4.42 -19.73
N ALA A 32 28.80 -3.20 -19.21
CA ALA A 32 29.38 -2.03 -19.87
C ALA A 32 30.90 -2.16 -20.08
N SER A 33 31.62 -2.64 -19.06
CA SER A 33 33.07 -2.84 -19.13
C SER A 33 33.51 -3.86 -20.18
N CYS A 34 32.66 -4.84 -20.49
CA CYS A 34 32.93 -5.89 -21.48
C CYS A 34 32.32 -5.59 -22.86
N GLY A 35 31.84 -4.36 -23.10
CA GLY A 35 31.22 -3.95 -24.37
C GLY A 35 29.78 -4.43 -24.60
N GLY A 36 29.14 -4.99 -23.56
CA GLY A 36 27.76 -5.49 -23.58
C GLY A 36 26.76 -4.60 -22.85
N ALA A 37 26.97 -3.26 -22.87
CA ALA A 37 26.11 -2.30 -22.20
C ALA A 37 24.63 -2.50 -22.53
N ILE A 38 23.76 -2.31 -21.53
CA ILE A 38 22.31 -2.49 -21.68
C ILE A 38 21.60 -1.14 -21.71
N SER A 39 20.41 -1.12 -22.33
CA SER A 39 19.59 0.09 -22.37
C SER A 39 19.00 0.42 -20.99
N ALA A 40 18.61 1.68 -20.79
CA ALA A 40 17.89 2.10 -19.59
C ALA A 40 16.59 1.29 -19.39
N HIS A 41 15.87 1.02 -20.49
CA HIS A 41 14.67 0.19 -20.46
C HIS A 41 14.97 -1.23 -19.98
N GLU A 42 16.00 -1.89 -20.53
CA GLU A 42 16.38 -3.24 -20.11
C GLU A 42 16.79 -3.29 -18.63
N ASN A 43 17.52 -2.27 -18.15
CA ASN A 43 17.89 -2.14 -16.74
C ASN A 43 16.65 -2.02 -15.84
N ILE A 44 15.74 -1.10 -16.18
CA ILE A 44 14.48 -0.90 -15.43
C ILE A 44 13.67 -2.21 -15.43
N THR A 45 13.51 -2.86 -16.58
CA THR A 45 12.80 -4.15 -16.65
C THR A 45 13.46 -5.21 -15.76
N ALA A 46 14.80 -5.30 -15.75
CA ALA A 46 15.52 -6.24 -14.87
C ALA A 46 15.31 -5.92 -13.38
N MET A 47 15.26 -4.64 -13.01
CA MET A 47 14.93 -4.22 -11.65
C MET A 47 13.52 -4.69 -11.26
N LEU A 48 12.49 -4.36 -12.06
CA LEU A 48 11.10 -4.66 -11.76
C LEU A 48 10.81 -6.16 -11.70
N ASN A 49 11.36 -6.94 -12.63
CA ASN A 49 11.20 -8.40 -12.66
C ASN A 49 11.86 -9.12 -11.47
N GLY A 50 12.80 -8.45 -10.79
CA GLY A 50 13.47 -8.97 -9.61
C GLY A 50 12.72 -8.71 -8.30
N LEU A 51 11.64 -7.95 -8.32
CA LEU A 51 10.90 -7.56 -7.11
C LEU A 51 9.92 -8.64 -6.65
N SER A 52 9.68 -8.67 -5.34
CA SER A 52 8.66 -9.50 -4.71
C SER A 52 7.28 -8.86 -4.82
N PHE A 53 6.22 -9.63 -4.56
CA PHE A 53 4.83 -9.17 -4.70
C PHE A 53 4.47 -7.92 -3.84
N GLU A 54 5.21 -7.68 -2.76
CA GLU A 54 5.07 -6.50 -1.90
C GLU A 54 5.28 -5.17 -2.65
N TYR A 55 5.94 -5.20 -3.81
CA TYR A 55 6.19 -4.05 -4.68
C TYR A 55 5.23 -3.98 -5.88
N GLU A 56 4.26 -4.89 -6.03
CA GLU A 56 3.30 -4.87 -7.15
C GLU A 56 2.63 -3.51 -7.38
N PRO A 57 2.26 -2.72 -6.33
CA PRO A 57 1.68 -1.40 -6.55
C PRO A 57 2.60 -0.45 -7.32
N ILE A 58 3.89 -0.39 -6.95
CA ILE A 58 4.85 0.49 -7.62
C ILE A 58 5.23 -0.05 -9.00
N VAL A 59 5.33 -1.37 -9.16
CA VAL A 59 5.53 -2.00 -10.48
C VAL A 59 4.38 -1.64 -11.43
N SER A 60 3.14 -1.75 -10.96
CA SER A 60 1.95 -1.41 -11.76
C SER A 60 1.94 0.06 -12.19
N ILE A 61 2.27 0.98 -11.28
CA ILE A 61 2.36 2.42 -11.59
C ILE A 61 3.44 2.68 -12.66
N ILE A 62 4.58 2.01 -12.55
CA ILE A 62 5.69 2.19 -13.49
C ILE A 62 5.32 1.63 -14.86
N LEU A 63 4.73 0.45 -14.93
CA LEU A 63 4.34 -0.19 -16.19
C LEU A 63 3.17 0.49 -16.89
N ALA A 64 2.22 1.07 -16.13
CA ALA A 64 1.07 1.78 -16.69
C ALA A 64 1.41 3.21 -17.16
N SER A 65 2.58 3.74 -16.82
CA SER A 65 2.99 5.08 -17.21
C SER A 65 3.20 5.19 -18.72
N GLN A 66 2.64 6.24 -19.32
CA GLN A 66 2.93 6.62 -20.71
C GLN A 66 4.30 7.29 -20.87
N HIS A 67 4.89 7.77 -19.76
CA HIS A 67 6.19 8.43 -19.76
C HIS A 67 7.30 7.43 -19.46
N ALA A 68 8.39 7.52 -20.21
CA ALA A 68 9.58 6.74 -19.96
C ALA A 68 10.24 7.17 -18.64
N TYR A 69 10.47 6.19 -17.76
CA TYR A 69 11.21 6.43 -16.53
C TYR A 69 12.72 6.40 -16.77
N THR A 70 13.44 7.14 -15.93
CA THR A 70 14.90 7.04 -15.83
C THR A 70 15.27 5.98 -14.79
N VAL A 71 16.44 5.33 -14.97
CA VAL A 71 16.98 4.37 -14.00
C VAL A 71 17.09 5.00 -12.61
N GLN A 72 17.55 6.26 -12.55
CA GLN A 72 17.67 7.00 -11.29
C GLN A 72 16.30 7.24 -10.64
N GLY A 73 15.28 7.64 -11.41
CA GLY A 73 13.94 7.88 -10.90
C GLY A 73 13.33 6.61 -10.31
N VAL A 74 13.44 5.48 -11.00
CA VAL A 74 12.95 4.19 -10.48
C VAL A 74 13.74 3.77 -9.23
N THR A 75 15.06 3.93 -9.22
CA THR A 75 15.90 3.64 -8.05
C THR A 75 15.42 4.42 -6.82
N ALA A 76 15.17 5.73 -6.97
CA ALA A 76 14.70 6.58 -5.89
C ALA A 76 13.31 6.15 -5.40
N MET A 77 12.35 5.94 -6.32
CA MET A 77 11.00 5.50 -5.95
C MET A 77 11.00 4.18 -5.17
N LEU A 78 11.83 3.21 -5.58
CA LEU A 78 11.91 1.92 -4.89
C LEU A 78 12.50 2.04 -3.48
N LEU A 79 13.52 2.89 -3.29
CA LEU A 79 14.08 3.18 -1.97
C LEU A 79 13.06 3.90 -1.07
N ASP A 80 12.31 4.86 -1.62
CA ASP A 80 11.27 5.58 -0.89
C ASP A 80 10.14 4.64 -0.44
N VAL A 81 9.76 3.68 -1.29
CA VAL A 81 8.75 2.66 -0.93
C VAL A 81 9.24 1.82 0.25
N GLU A 82 10.47 1.31 0.21
CA GLU A 82 11.05 0.54 1.33
C GLU A 82 11.11 1.38 2.61
N ALA A 83 11.56 2.64 2.53
CA ALA A 83 11.64 3.52 3.69
C ALA A 83 10.26 3.74 4.36
N ARG A 84 9.20 3.93 3.55
CA ARG A 84 7.82 4.07 4.07
C ARG A 84 7.29 2.77 4.68
N GLN A 85 7.60 1.62 4.09
CA GLN A 85 7.22 0.32 4.65
C GLN A 85 7.81 0.13 6.05
N GLN A 86 9.08 0.51 6.27
CA GLN A 86 9.71 0.42 7.59
C GLN A 86 9.03 1.29 8.64
N VAL A 87 8.56 2.50 8.26
CA VAL A 87 7.80 3.38 9.15
C VAL A 87 6.46 2.75 9.52
N ILE A 88 5.70 2.25 8.53
CA ILE A 88 4.39 1.62 8.75
C ILE A 88 4.51 0.39 9.67
N LEU A 89 5.56 -0.42 9.49
CA LEU A 89 5.81 -1.59 10.34
C LEU A 89 6.17 -1.18 11.78
N ALA A 90 6.93 -0.11 11.97
CA ALA A 90 7.24 0.44 13.28
C ALA A 90 6.02 1.06 13.98
N GLU A 91 5.06 1.59 13.22
CA GLU A 91 3.84 2.23 13.71
C GLU A 91 2.67 1.26 13.92
N THR A 92 2.92 -0.01 14.28
CA THR A 92 1.82 -0.94 14.59
C THR A 92 0.95 -0.33 15.70
N PRO A 93 -0.34 -0.02 15.48
CA PRO A 93 -1.15 0.62 16.50
C PRO A 93 -1.50 -0.42 17.57
N ASN A 94 -0.81 -0.35 18.71
CA ASN A 94 -1.21 -1.01 19.96
C ASN A 94 -2.51 -0.39 20.47
N SER A 95 -3.62 -0.61 19.78
CA SER A 95 -4.94 -0.16 20.21
C SER A 95 -5.70 -1.31 20.85
N ALA A 96 -5.27 -1.74 22.03
CA ALA A 96 -6.07 -2.59 22.91
C ALA A 96 -7.01 -1.69 23.71
N ASN A 97 -8.24 -1.53 23.22
CA ASN A 97 -9.29 -0.85 23.99
C ASN A 97 -9.81 -1.83 25.07
N LEU A 98 -9.12 -1.87 26.21
CA LEU A 98 -9.50 -2.69 27.36
C LEU A 98 -10.72 -2.05 28.04
N VAL A 99 -11.93 -2.50 27.69
CA VAL A 99 -13.12 -2.27 28.50
C VAL A 99 -13.02 -3.13 29.75
N SER A 100 -12.68 -2.51 30.88
CA SER A 100 -12.77 -3.14 32.19
C SER A 100 -14.25 -3.28 32.54
N GLN A 101 -14.82 -4.47 32.35
CA GLN A 101 -16.16 -4.76 32.87
C GLN A 101 -16.12 -4.63 34.40
N GLN A 102 -16.83 -3.64 34.92
CA GLN A 102 -17.11 -3.52 36.34
C GLN A 102 -17.90 -4.78 36.77
N PRO A 103 -17.45 -5.55 37.76
CA PRO A 103 -18.21 -6.71 38.23
C PRO A 103 -19.49 -6.21 38.92
N ALA A 104 -20.63 -6.43 38.26
CA ALA A 104 -21.94 -6.17 38.82
C ALA A 104 -22.13 -7.09 40.06
N GLN A 105 -22.36 -6.46 41.20
CA GLN A 105 -22.69 -7.15 42.46
C GLN A 105 -24.03 -7.90 42.31
N PRO A 106 -24.16 -9.11 42.87
CA PRO A 106 -25.41 -9.85 42.86
C PRO A 106 -26.35 -9.30 43.95
N SER A 107 -27.57 -8.93 43.56
CA SER A 107 -28.66 -8.75 44.52
C SER A 107 -29.95 -9.30 43.90
N THR A 108 -30.28 -10.54 44.25
CA THR A 108 -31.67 -11.01 44.43
C THR A 108 -32.34 -10.08 45.46
N TYR A 109 -33.65 -9.75 45.45
CA TYR A 109 -34.84 -10.61 45.60
C TYR A 109 -36.12 -9.89 45.07
N THR A 110 -36.93 -10.64 44.32
CA THR A 110 -38.42 -10.71 44.18
C THR A 110 -39.29 -9.56 44.72
N SER A 111 -40.24 -8.96 43.96
CA SER A 111 -41.64 -9.43 43.78
C SER A 111 -42.44 -8.58 42.76
N VAL A 112 -43.34 -9.23 42.01
CA VAL A 112 -44.14 -8.88 40.79
C VAL A 112 -45.51 -8.18 41.06
N PRO A 113 -46.47 -7.98 40.11
CA PRO A 113 -46.54 -7.98 38.61
C PRO A 113 -47.27 -6.72 38.01
N THR A 114 -47.41 -6.45 36.68
CA THR A 114 -48.56 -6.88 35.84
C THR A 114 -48.65 -6.06 34.52
N ILE A 115 -48.54 -6.77 33.37
CA ILE A 115 -49.29 -6.68 32.08
C ILE A 115 -49.16 -5.42 31.17
N LEU A 116 -48.62 -5.56 29.95
CA LEU A 116 -49.31 -5.96 28.69
C LEU A 116 -48.29 -5.96 27.50
N THR A 117 -48.30 -7.00 26.67
CA THR A 117 -47.62 -7.12 25.34
C THR A 117 -48.69 -7.12 24.23
N PRO A 118 -48.42 -7.25 22.90
CA PRO A 118 -47.21 -7.01 22.07
C PRO A 118 -47.43 -6.27 20.69
N GLY A 119 -46.35 -5.64 20.17
CA GLY A 119 -45.96 -5.55 18.72
C GLY A 119 -46.65 -4.52 17.78
N PRO A 120 -46.20 -4.33 16.51
CA PRO A 120 -44.98 -4.86 15.86
C PRO A 120 -44.22 -3.91 14.86
N HIS A 121 -42.98 -4.31 14.52
CA HIS A 121 -42.18 -4.19 13.27
C HIS A 121 -41.99 -2.90 12.40
N THR A 122 -40.70 -2.61 12.13
CA THR A 122 -40.01 -2.34 10.83
C THR A 122 -40.06 -0.96 10.10
N THR A 123 -38.86 -0.57 9.61
CA THR A 123 -38.48 0.45 8.56
C THR A 123 -38.71 1.93 8.89
N SER A 124 -37.92 2.92 8.44
CA SER A 124 -37.04 3.07 7.28
C SER A 124 -36.01 4.19 7.52
N LEU A 125 -34.86 4.04 6.86
CA LEU A 125 -33.92 5.07 6.45
C LEU A 125 -34.65 6.30 5.87
N THR A 126 -34.33 7.52 6.32
CA THR A 126 -34.53 8.71 5.48
C THR A 126 -33.30 9.62 5.55
N GLN A 127 -32.76 9.82 4.36
CA GLN A 127 -31.58 10.58 4.00
C GLN A 127 -31.95 12.07 4.02
N GLN A 128 -31.10 12.91 4.61
CA GLN A 128 -31.26 14.37 4.57
C GLN A 128 -30.73 14.91 3.23
N PRO A 129 -31.53 15.65 2.44
CA PRO A 129 -31.00 16.45 1.34
C PRO A 129 -30.68 17.87 1.85
N LEU A 130 -29.45 18.33 1.65
CA LEU A 130 -29.14 19.76 1.74
C LEU A 130 -28.51 20.19 0.42
N LEU A 131 -29.38 20.61 -0.51
CA LEU A 131 -29.01 21.22 -1.77
C LEU A 131 -29.87 22.47 -1.97
N GLU A 132 -29.36 23.59 -1.49
CA GLU A 132 -29.78 24.95 -1.85
C GLU A 132 -28.53 25.80 -1.58
N LYS A 133 -27.97 26.59 -2.50
CA LYS A 133 -28.63 27.69 -3.19
C LYS A 133 -27.69 28.24 -4.27
N ILE A 134 -28.18 28.31 -5.51
CA ILE A 134 -27.63 29.17 -6.56
C ILE A 134 -28.31 30.54 -6.41
N PRO A 135 -27.59 31.65 -6.63
CA PRO A 135 -28.20 32.73 -7.38
C PRO A 135 -27.41 33.04 -8.66
N HIS A 136 -28.19 33.06 -9.74
CA HIS A 136 -27.87 33.56 -11.06
C HIS A 136 -27.90 35.10 -11.08
N THR A 137 -27.43 35.66 -12.20
CA THR A 137 -27.39 37.08 -12.63
C THR A 137 -26.00 37.73 -12.46
N MET A 138 -25.44 38.47 -13.42
CA MET A 138 -26.02 39.10 -14.60
C MET A 138 -24.90 39.39 -15.61
N ASP A 139 -25.28 39.31 -16.88
CA ASP A 139 -24.64 39.73 -18.12
C ASP A 139 -23.91 41.09 -18.06
N GLN A 140 -22.64 41.12 -18.49
CA GLN A 140 -22.07 42.16 -19.38
C GLN A 140 -20.75 41.71 -20.00
#